data_AF-A0A367HZU7-F1
#
_entry.id   AF-A0A367HZU7-F1
#
_cell.length_a   1.000
_cell.length_b   1.000
_cell.length_c   1.000
_cell.angle_alpha   90.00
_cell.angle_beta   90.00
_cell.angle_gamma   90.00
#
_symmetry.space_group_name_H-M   'P 1'
#
loop_
_entity.id
_entity.type
_entity.pdbx_description
1 polymer ?
#
loop_
_entity_poly.entity_id
_entity_poly.type
_entity_poly.pdbx_seq_one_letter_code
_entity_poly.pdbx_strand_id
1 'polypeptide(L)'
;MSGYDDDHHAPQPWGPHDWHHGAPHNSYSPLFLSMGVAIFLFALAQAWSYGTYTPGHIPTILLGLAVVGFSLIIWWRQDFSFDGHYEPLSTGVPFRGIQIRKVAVWVFLMSEMMVFTSLFSTYMRYRLGIENCGTVFERGLFDPVTNPTGWQEGVAVTCFEPASHLIASSWWHLAPGAINTFALILSSFTIVQALRYAKMPDLDEEVRRKKVYRYLGSTWILAILFLTLKMVEWFIGFYVPEISAIGLHEHDIVSLVNEGYTINADHYQHHSYVDEATGAHMVANIQVSASLFYVTTGTHGAHVAGGIIGLSYMTLKAWKGLYTPANAVSIEYFGLYWHFVDLVWVLVFPFFYLY
;
A
#
# COMPACT_ATOMS: atom_id res chain seq x y z
N MET A 1 -30.93 43.44 26.79
CA MET A 1 -31.21 41.99 26.75
C MET A 1 -31.14 41.56 25.30
N SER A 2 -29.97 41.15 24.80
CA SER A 2 -29.85 40.54 23.48
C SER A 2 -30.23 39.07 23.63
N GLY A 3 -31.25 38.63 22.91
CA GLY A 3 -31.67 37.24 22.87
C GLY A 3 -30.53 36.36 22.38
N TYR A 4 -30.23 35.33 23.15
CA TYR A 4 -29.57 34.13 22.68
C TYR A 4 -30.66 33.36 21.91
N ASP A 5 -30.63 33.45 20.59
CA ASP A 5 -31.37 32.53 19.74
C ASP A 5 -30.53 31.24 19.64
N ASP A 6 -30.77 30.31 20.56
CA ASP A 6 -30.34 28.93 20.42
C ASP A 6 -31.21 28.29 19.31
N ASP A 7 -30.78 28.44 18.06
CA ASP A 7 -31.36 27.72 16.93
C ASP A 7 -31.13 26.20 17.11
N HIS A 8 -32.09 25.55 17.76
CA HIS A 8 -32.20 24.11 17.85
C HIS A 8 -32.51 23.53 16.46
N HIS A 9 -31.49 23.43 15.61
CA HIS A 9 -31.56 22.64 14.39
C HIS A 9 -31.89 21.19 14.76
N ALA A 10 -32.95 20.65 14.15
CA ALA A 10 -33.31 19.23 14.29
C ALA A 10 -32.07 18.35 14.04
N PRO A 11 -31.85 17.26 14.81
CA PRO A 11 -30.69 16.40 14.63
C PRO A 11 -30.70 15.82 13.23
N GLN A 12 -29.89 16.40 12.34
CA GLN A 12 -29.74 15.90 10.99
C GLN A 12 -28.89 14.64 11.04
N PRO A 13 -29.25 13.59 10.28
CA PRO A 13 -28.41 12.39 10.14
C PRO A 13 -27.01 12.65 9.59
N TRP A 14 -26.78 13.88 9.15
CA TRP A 14 -25.61 14.34 8.44
C TRP A 14 -24.71 15.23 9.31
N GLY A 15 -25.09 15.56 10.55
CA GLY A 15 -24.36 16.49 11.43
C GLY A 15 -24.64 17.98 11.15
N PRO A 16 -24.31 18.92 12.07
CA PRO A 16 -24.45 20.36 11.84
C PRO A 16 -23.60 20.83 10.66
N HIS A 17 -24.06 21.91 10.03
CA HIS A 17 -23.50 22.44 8.78
C HIS A 17 -22.22 23.27 8.96
N ASP A 18 -21.85 23.61 10.19
CA ASP A 18 -20.72 24.48 10.50
C ASP A 18 -19.94 24.02 11.74
N TRP A 19 -18.65 24.36 11.75
CA TRP A 19 -17.72 24.07 12.85
C TRP A 19 -17.67 25.22 13.88
N HIS A 20 -18.55 26.22 13.75
CA HIS A 20 -18.58 27.43 14.59
C HIS A 20 -18.95 27.14 16.05
N HIS A 21 -19.74 26.10 16.31
CA HIS A 21 -20.18 25.71 17.65
C HIS A 21 -19.43 24.50 18.23
N GLY A 22 -18.35 24.06 17.56
CA GLY A 22 -17.55 22.89 17.94
C GLY A 22 -17.62 21.75 16.92
N ALA A 23 -16.99 20.62 17.25
CA ALA A 23 -17.00 19.44 16.37
C ALA A 23 -18.43 18.86 16.25
N PRO A 24 -18.89 18.42 15.07
CA PRO A 24 -20.24 17.88 14.91
C PRO A 24 -20.51 16.68 15.84
N HIS A 25 -21.49 16.81 16.74
CA HIS A 25 -21.74 15.86 17.85
C HIS A 25 -22.71 14.70 17.50
N ASN A 26 -23.30 14.68 16.30
CA ASN A 26 -24.38 13.77 15.89
C ASN A 26 -24.12 13.10 14.53
N SER A 27 -23.00 12.38 14.39
CA SER A 27 -22.70 11.59 13.19
C SER A 27 -23.11 10.12 13.35
N TYR A 28 -23.87 9.60 12.39
CA TYR A 28 -24.17 8.16 12.29
C TYR A 28 -23.03 7.36 11.64
N SER A 29 -21.98 7.99 11.14
CA SER A 29 -20.87 7.30 10.46
C SER A 29 -20.24 6.20 11.35
N PRO A 30 -19.89 6.42 12.63
CA PRO A 30 -19.31 5.33 13.44
C PRO A 30 -20.20 4.07 13.55
N LEU A 31 -21.53 4.25 13.57
CA LEU A 31 -22.49 3.15 13.62
C LEU A 31 -22.52 2.38 12.30
N PHE A 32 -22.63 3.08 11.15
CA PHE A 32 -22.62 2.42 9.85
C PHE A 32 -21.28 1.76 9.55
N LEU A 33 -20.17 2.39 9.94
CA LEU A 33 -18.82 1.84 9.78
C LEU A 33 -18.68 0.52 10.52
N SER A 34 -19.05 0.48 11.81
CA SER A 34 -18.96 -0.75 12.61
C SER A 34 -19.85 -1.86 12.09
N MET A 35 -21.08 -1.55 11.66
CA MET A 35 -21.99 -2.53 11.04
C MET A 35 -21.44 -3.06 9.71
N GLY A 36 -20.93 -2.18 8.84
CA GLY A 36 -20.34 -2.57 7.55
C GLY A 36 -19.11 -3.45 7.72
N VAL A 37 -18.22 -3.09 8.65
CA VAL A 37 -17.03 -3.90 9.00
C VAL A 37 -17.44 -5.26 9.55
N ALA A 38 -18.44 -5.33 10.43
CA ALA A 38 -18.94 -6.60 10.95
C ALA A 38 -19.47 -7.51 9.82
N ILE A 39 -20.35 -6.99 8.97
CA ILE A 39 -20.90 -7.74 7.82
C ILE A 39 -19.76 -8.24 6.92
N PHE A 40 -18.81 -7.37 6.60
CA PHE A 40 -17.66 -7.71 5.77
C PHE A 40 -16.83 -8.84 6.39
N LEU A 41 -16.42 -8.72 7.66
CA LEU A 41 -15.55 -9.70 8.31
C LEU A 41 -16.25 -11.05 8.50
N PHE A 42 -17.52 -11.08 8.92
CA PHE A 42 -18.27 -12.32 9.04
C PHE A 42 -18.50 -12.98 7.69
N ALA A 43 -18.86 -12.21 6.65
CA ALA A 43 -19.05 -12.77 5.31
C ALA A 43 -17.74 -13.29 4.71
N LEU A 44 -16.63 -12.60 4.94
CA LEU A 44 -15.31 -13.03 4.51
C LEU A 44 -14.89 -14.35 5.18
N ALA A 45 -15.10 -14.45 6.50
CA ALA A 45 -14.82 -15.67 7.25
C ALA A 45 -15.68 -16.86 6.77
N GLN A 46 -16.95 -16.63 6.42
CA GLN A 46 -17.83 -17.68 5.89
C GLN A 46 -17.50 -18.06 4.45
N ALA A 47 -17.00 -17.12 3.63
CA ALA A 47 -16.57 -17.39 2.26
C ALA A 47 -15.38 -18.35 2.22
N TRP A 48 -14.49 -18.31 3.21
CA TRP A 48 -13.37 -19.23 3.38
C TRP A 48 -13.51 -20.04 4.66
N SER A 49 -14.34 -21.09 4.60
CA SER A 49 -14.63 -21.96 5.73
C SER A 49 -14.10 -23.36 5.49
N TYR A 50 -13.37 -23.92 6.46
CA TYR A 50 -12.83 -25.29 6.43
C TYR A 50 -12.02 -25.65 5.16
N GLY A 51 -11.24 -24.69 4.64
CA GLY A 51 -10.43 -24.90 3.43
C GLY A 51 -11.24 -24.95 2.13
N THR A 52 -12.55 -24.68 2.19
CA THR A 52 -13.43 -24.59 1.02
C THR A 52 -13.82 -23.15 0.76
N TYR A 53 -13.80 -22.76 -0.52
CA TYR A 53 -14.26 -21.46 -0.96
C TYR A 53 -15.73 -21.54 -1.38
N THR A 54 -16.59 -20.77 -0.71
CA THR A 54 -18.03 -20.71 -0.99
C THR A 54 -18.39 -19.38 -1.65
N PRO A 55 -18.56 -19.32 -2.98
CA PRO A 55 -18.79 -18.07 -3.70
C PRO A 55 -20.14 -17.40 -3.38
N GLY A 56 -21.08 -18.13 -2.76
CA GLY A 56 -22.38 -17.59 -2.34
C GLY A 56 -22.31 -16.41 -1.35
N HIS A 57 -21.17 -16.24 -0.66
CA HIS A 57 -20.96 -15.13 0.28
C HIS A 57 -20.45 -13.84 -0.39
N ILE A 58 -20.03 -13.87 -1.67
CA ILE A 58 -19.54 -12.68 -2.39
C ILE A 58 -20.51 -11.49 -2.32
N PRO A 59 -21.83 -11.64 -2.56
CA PRO A 59 -22.75 -10.51 -2.48
C PRO A 59 -22.80 -9.87 -1.08
N THR A 60 -22.65 -10.68 -0.02
CA THR A 60 -22.66 -10.18 1.36
C THR A 60 -21.35 -9.46 1.69
N ILE A 61 -20.22 -9.92 1.15
CA ILE A 61 -18.93 -9.21 1.24
C ILE A 61 -19.05 -7.84 0.57
N LEU A 62 -19.60 -7.78 -0.65
CA LEU A 62 -19.80 -6.53 -1.38
C LEU A 62 -20.77 -5.59 -0.64
N LEU A 63 -21.83 -6.13 -0.03
CA LEU A 63 -22.74 -5.36 0.81
C LEU A 63 -22.01 -4.74 2.02
N GLY A 64 -21.18 -5.51 2.73
CA GLY A 64 -20.38 -5.00 3.84
C GLY A 64 -19.47 -3.84 3.40
N LEU A 65 -18.75 -4.02 2.28
CA LEU A 65 -17.89 -2.98 1.70
C LEU A 65 -18.69 -1.75 1.25
N ALA A 66 -19.88 -1.92 0.68
CA ALA A 66 -20.75 -0.81 0.29
C ALA A 66 -21.22 0.00 1.49
N VAL A 67 -21.57 -0.65 2.61
CA VAL A 67 -21.94 0.02 3.87
C VAL A 67 -20.75 0.78 4.46
N VAL A 68 -19.55 0.19 4.43
CA VAL A 68 -18.31 0.89 4.83
C VAL A 68 -18.08 2.13 3.95
N GLY A 69 -18.19 1.99 2.63
CA GLY A 69 -18.04 3.10 1.68
C GLY A 69 -19.05 4.22 1.93
N PHE A 70 -20.32 3.87 2.14
CA PHE A 70 -21.37 4.83 2.49
C PHE A 70 -21.04 5.59 3.79
N SER A 71 -20.55 4.87 4.80
CA SER A 71 -20.12 5.47 6.07
C SER A 71 -18.95 6.45 5.90
N LEU A 72 -17.96 6.09 5.10
CA LEU A 72 -16.81 6.94 4.80
C LEU A 72 -17.24 8.20 4.04
N ILE A 73 -18.21 8.09 3.13
CA ILE A 73 -18.76 9.26 2.41
C ILE A 73 -19.44 10.23 3.38
N ILE A 74 -20.23 9.73 4.34
CA ILE A 74 -20.85 10.57 5.37
C ILE A 74 -19.76 11.31 6.16
N TRP A 75 -18.74 10.57 6.60
CA TRP A 75 -17.66 11.13 7.40
C TRP A 75 -16.84 12.17 6.62
N TRP A 76 -16.44 11.86 5.39
CA TRP A 76 -15.71 12.79 4.54
C TRP A 76 -16.52 14.03 4.20
N ARG A 77 -17.84 13.91 3.99
CA ARG A 77 -18.68 15.10 3.76
C ARG A 77 -18.66 16.04 4.97
N GLN A 78 -18.65 15.50 6.19
CA GLN A 78 -18.54 16.27 7.43
C GLN A 78 -17.14 16.89 7.59
N ASP A 79 -16.08 16.17 7.23
CA ASP A 79 -14.72 16.73 7.25
C ASP A 79 -14.49 17.75 6.12
N PHE A 80 -15.21 17.62 5.00
CA PHE A 80 -15.07 18.53 3.86
C PHE A 80 -15.52 19.96 4.19
N SER A 81 -16.45 20.14 5.14
CA SER A 81 -16.86 21.45 5.66
C SER A 81 -15.90 22.03 6.70
N PHE A 82 -14.85 21.31 7.09
CA PHE A 82 -13.86 21.80 8.05
C PHE A 82 -13.00 22.92 7.46
N ASP A 83 -13.04 24.07 8.12
CA ASP A 83 -12.41 25.34 7.73
C ASP A 83 -11.12 25.66 8.49
N GLY A 84 -10.78 24.88 9.53
CA GLY A 84 -9.58 25.07 10.35
C GLY A 84 -9.75 25.95 11.58
N HIS A 85 -10.95 26.47 11.88
CA HIS A 85 -11.15 27.41 13.00
C HIS A 85 -11.15 26.73 14.38
N TYR A 86 -11.63 25.49 14.48
CA TYR A 86 -11.72 24.76 15.74
C TYR A 86 -10.97 23.42 15.67
N GLU A 87 -9.84 23.31 16.35
CA GLU A 87 -9.11 22.05 16.49
C GLU A 87 -8.93 21.71 17.99
N PRO A 88 -9.44 20.55 18.47
CA PRO A 88 -9.32 20.20 19.87
C PRO A 88 -7.85 19.99 20.26
N LEU A 89 -7.47 20.46 21.44
CA LEU A 89 -6.15 20.20 22.00
C LEU A 89 -6.19 18.96 22.90
N SER A 90 -5.16 18.14 22.82
CA SER A 90 -4.94 17.01 23.71
C SER A 90 -4.78 17.49 25.15
N THR A 91 -5.49 16.82 26.06
CA THR A 91 -5.47 17.10 27.51
C THR A 91 -4.50 16.18 28.27
N GLY A 92 -4.09 15.05 27.68
CA GLY A 92 -3.24 14.04 28.31
C GLY A 92 -1.75 14.26 28.10
N VAL A 93 -0.94 13.89 29.10
CA VAL A 93 0.53 13.79 28.98
C VAL A 93 0.91 12.50 28.22
N PRO A 94 1.97 12.49 27.40
CA PRO A 94 2.97 13.55 27.17
C PRO A 94 2.57 14.63 26.14
N PHE A 95 1.43 14.50 25.46
CA PHE A 95 1.06 15.35 24.32
C PHE A 95 0.17 16.56 24.68
N ARG A 96 0.21 17.04 25.92
CA ARG A 96 -0.69 18.09 26.40
C ARG A 96 -0.49 19.39 25.63
N GLY A 97 -1.57 19.99 25.13
CA GLY A 97 -1.54 21.24 24.38
C GLY A 97 -1.22 21.10 22.88
N ILE A 98 -1.08 19.88 22.37
CA ILE A 98 -0.92 19.61 20.92
C ILE A 98 -2.30 19.30 20.31
N GLN A 99 -2.51 19.70 19.05
CA GLN A 99 -3.72 19.36 18.29
C GLN A 99 -3.97 17.85 18.26
N ILE A 100 -5.21 17.43 18.56
CA ILE A 100 -5.54 16.01 18.76
C ILE A 100 -5.39 15.19 17.47
N ARG A 101 -5.76 15.74 16.31
CA ARG A 101 -5.56 15.04 15.02
C ARG A 101 -4.08 14.80 14.71
N LYS A 102 -3.20 15.74 15.08
CA LYS A 102 -1.75 15.57 14.91
C LYS A 102 -1.22 14.42 15.76
N VAL A 103 -1.62 14.36 17.03
CA VAL A 103 -1.24 13.27 17.94
C VAL A 103 -1.81 11.94 17.46
N ALA A 104 -3.06 11.92 17.00
CA ALA A 104 -3.70 10.71 16.46
C ALA A 104 -2.95 10.17 15.24
N VAL A 105 -2.51 11.04 14.32
CA VAL A 105 -1.69 10.65 13.17
C VAL A 105 -0.34 10.08 13.61
N TRP A 106 0.33 10.66 14.60
CA TRP A 106 1.57 10.08 15.12
C TRP A 106 1.37 8.69 15.71
N VAL A 107 0.33 8.49 16.51
CA VAL A 107 0.02 7.18 17.11
C VAL A 107 -0.32 6.16 16.02
N PHE A 108 -1.11 6.55 15.03
CA PHE A 108 -1.43 5.72 13.87
C PHE A 108 -0.16 5.33 13.08
N LEU A 109 0.73 6.27 12.78
CA LEU A 109 1.97 5.94 12.06
C LEU A 109 2.91 5.04 12.89
N MET A 110 2.93 5.20 14.21
CA MET A 110 3.67 4.29 15.08
C MET A 110 3.08 2.87 15.05
N SER A 111 1.75 2.71 14.97
CA SER A 111 1.15 1.37 14.82
C SER A 111 1.50 0.73 13.49
N GLU A 112 1.46 1.48 12.39
CA GLU A 112 1.83 0.96 11.07
C GLU A 112 3.32 0.60 11.02
N MET A 113 4.19 1.39 11.66
CA MET A 113 5.61 1.06 11.76
C MET A 113 5.84 -0.27 12.50
N MET A 114 5.07 -0.57 13.55
CA MET A 114 5.12 -1.87 14.24
C MET A 114 4.68 -3.02 13.34
N VAL A 115 3.62 -2.84 12.56
CA VAL A 115 3.15 -3.85 11.58
C VAL A 115 4.25 -4.16 10.57
N PHE A 116 4.82 -3.14 9.90
CA PHE A 116 5.90 -3.37 8.93
C PHE A 116 7.16 -3.94 9.57
N THR A 117 7.53 -3.48 10.77
CA THR A 117 8.69 -4.04 11.49
C THR A 117 8.51 -5.53 11.75
N SER A 118 7.30 -5.99 12.09
CA SER A 118 7.01 -7.41 12.27
C SER A 118 7.14 -8.21 10.96
N LEU A 119 6.70 -7.64 9.83
CA LEU A 119 6.82 -8.27 8.51
C LEU A 119 8.29 -8.38 8.08
N PHE A 120 9.08 -7.31 8.22
CA PHE A 120 10.51 -7.32 7.94
C PHE A 120 11.29 -8.27 8.85
N SER A 121 10.98 -8.29 10.15
CA SER A 121 11.61 -9.20 11.10
C SER A 121 11.31 -10.66 10.76
N THR A 122 10.06 -10.95 10.38
CA THR A 122 9.64 -12.29 9.96
C THR A 122 10.36 -12.70 8.69
N TYR A 123 10.44 -11.82 7.68
CA TYR A 123 11.20 -12.06 6.46
C TYR A 123 12.67 -12.39 6.76
N MET A 124 13.36 -11.56 7.55
CA MET A 124 14.75 -11.77 7.91
C MET A 124 14.98 -13.09 8.65
N ARG A 125 14.06 -13.47 9.54
CA ARG A 125 14.17 -14.72 10.29
C ARG A 125 14.08 -15.94 9.39
N TYR A 126 13.16 -15.95 8.42
CA TYR A 126 13.03 -17.06 7.46
C TYR A 126 14.15 -17.03 6.41
N ARG A 127 14.53 -15.85 5.91
CA ARG A 127 15.63 -15.66 4.95
C ARG A 127 16.96 -16.18 5.47
N LEU A 128 17.25 -15.98 6.76
CA LEU A 128 18.49 -16.46 7.39
C LEU A 128 18.36 -17.85 8.03
N GLY A 129 17.13 -18.34 8.23
CA GLY A 129 16.85 -19.59 8.91
C GLY A 129 16.63 -20.79 7.98
N ILE A 130 16.15 -20.55 6.76
CA ILE A 130 15.93 -21.59 5.74
C ILE A 130 17.10 -21.55 4.74
N GLU A 131 17.60 -22.73 4.37
CA GLU A 131 18.69 -22.87 3.40
C GLU A 131 18.27 -22.36 2.01
N ASN A 132 19.18 -21.66 1.31
CA ASN A 132 18.91 -21.12 -0.01
C ASN A 132 18.71 -22.24 -1.04
N CYS A 133 17.79 -22.05 -1.98
CA CYS A 133 17.53 -23.06 -3.01
C CYS A 133 18.75 -23.35 -3.90
N GLY A 134 19.60 -22.36 -4.20
CA GLY A 134 20.84 -22.59 -4.95
C GLY A 134 21.82 -23.55 -4.24
N THR A 135 22.02 -23.41 -2.92
CA THR A 135 22.90 -24.31 -2.16
C THR A 135 22.30 -25.69 -2.00
N VAL A 136 20.96 -25.77 -1.88
CA VAL A 136 20.23 -27.05 -1.89
C VAL A 136 20.37 -27.73 -3.25
N PHE A 137 20.26 -26.97 -4.35
CA PHE A 137 20.42 -27.43 -5.72
C PHE A 137 21.80 -28.08 -5.95
N GLU A 138 22.87 -27.35 -5.60
CA GLU A 138 24.25 -27.81 -5.73
C GLU A 138 24.52 -29.11 -4.96
N ARG A 139 23.96 -29.23 -3.74
CA ARG A 139 24.10 -30.44 -2.91
C ARG A 139 23.39 -31.66 -3.49
N GLY A 140 22.29 -31.46 -4.21
CA GLY A 140 21.51 -32.55 -4.80
C GLY A 140 21.99 -32.98 -6.19
N LEU A 141 22.97 -32.30 -6.78
CA LEU A 141 23.62 -32.74 -8.02
C LEU A 141 24.25 -34.13 -7.85
N PHE A 142 24.29 -34.89 -8.94
CA PHE A 142 24.86 -36.23 -8.94
C PHE A 142 26.37 -36.16 -8.68
N ASP A 143 26.81 -36.81 -7.60
CA ASP A 143 28.22 -36.99 -7.25
C ASP A 143 28.46 -38.47 -6.92
N PRO A 144 29.35 -39.17 -7.65
CA PRO A 144 29.69 -40.58 -7.39
C PRO A 144 30.14 -40.88 -5.95
N VAL A 145 30.61 -39.88 -5.21
CA VAL A 145 31.18 -40.01 -3.86
C VAL A 145 30.21 -39.56 -2.78
N THR A 146 29.52 -38.43 -2.97
CA THR A 146 28.71 -37.80 -1.91
C THR A 146 27.19 -37.93 -2.10
N ASN A 147 26.70 -38.04 -3.34
CA ASN A 147 25.28 -38.24 -3.64
C ASN A 147 25.11 -39.09 -4.92
N PRO A 148 25.24 -40.43 -4.82
CA PRO A 148 25.21 -41.33 -5.97
C PRO A 148 23.81 -41.49 -6.58
N THR A 149 22.77 -40.92 -5.95
CA THR A 149 21.39 -40.99 -6.43
C THR A 149 20.92 -39.71 -7.15
N GLY A 150 21.68 -38.61 -7.07
CA GLY A 150 21.30 -37.32 -7.66
C GLY A 150 19.93 -36.81 -7.23
N TRP A 151 19.32 -35.94 -8.05
CA TRP A 151 17.94 -35.46 -7.87
C TRP A 151 16.93 -36.56 -8.20
N GLN A 152 15.98 -36.80 -7.29
CA GLN A 152 14.85 -37.70 -7.55
C GLN A 152 13.66 -36.93 -8.13
N GLU A 153 13.11 -37.46 -9.22
CA GLU A 153 12.02 -36.83 -9.98
C GLU A 153 10.71 -36.82 -9.14
N GLY A 154 10.05 -35.66 -9.07
CA GLY A 154 8.72 -35.52 -8.47
C GLY A 154 8.65 -35.23 -6.96
N VAL A 155 9.78 -35.01 -6.27
CA VAL A 155 9.78 -34.62 -4.84
C VAL A 155 10.16 -33.15 -4.70
N ALA A 156 9.24 -32.34 -4.17
CA ALA A 156 9.50 -30.94 -3.87
C ALA A 156 10.36 -30.78 -2.60
N VAL A 157 11.43 -29.99 -2.69
CA VAL A 157 12.30 -29.69 -1.55
C VAL A 157 11.99 -28.31 -0.99
N THR A 158 11.85 -28.20 0.33
CA THR A 158 11.66 -26.91 0.99
C THR A 158 12.97 -26.16 1.04
N CYS A 159 13.03 -25.00 0.37
CA CYS A 159 14.18 -24.12 0.36
C CYS A 159 13.73 -22.66 0.24
N PHE A 160 14.61 -21.72 0.55
CA PHE A 160 14.30 -20.29 0.46
C PHE A 160 14.71 -19.75 -0.91
N GLU A 161 13.72 -19.38 -1.73
CA GLU A 161 13.92 -18.65 -2.99
C GLU A 161 13.50 -17.19 -2.83
N PRO A 162 14.43 -16.23 -2.78
CA PRO A 162 14.07 -14.82 -2.71
C PRO A 162 13.50 -14.36 -4.05
N ALA A 163 12.51 -13.46 -4.01
CA ALA A 163 12.00 -12.85 -5.24
C ALA A 163 13.08 -12.06 -6.00
N SER A 164 14.12 -11.59 -5.30
CA SER A 164 15.26 -10.89 -5.90
C SER A 164 16.02 -11.74 -6.92
N HIS A 165 16.06 -13.08 -6.81
CA HIS A 165 16.69 -13.92 -7.83
C HIS A 165 15.98 -13.83 -9.20
N LEU A 166 14.66 -13.73 -9.20
CA LEU A 166 13.87 -13.52 -10.41
C LEU A 166 13.96 -12.07 -10.87
N ILE A 167 13.75 -11.15 -9.94
CA ILE A 167 13.58 -9.73 -10.28
C ILE A 167 14.91 -9.05 -10.63
N ALA A 168 16.02 -9.45 -10.01
CA ALA A 168 17.35 -8.93 -10.31
C ALA A 168 18.07 -9.70 -11.42
N SER A 169 17.48 -10.79 -11.94
CA SER A 169 18.07 -11.58 -13.04
C SER A 169 18.28 -10.75 -14.31
N SER A 170 17.42 -9.76 -14.55
CA SER A 170 17.53 -8.87 -15.70
C SER A 170 17.23 -7.43 -15.32
N TRP A 171 17.89 -6.50 -16.01
CA TRP A 171 17.60 -5.06 -15.89
C TRP A 171 16.13 -4.76 -16.19
N TRP A 172 15.51 -5.55 -17.07
CA TRP A 172 14.12 -5.37 -17.50
C TRP A 172 13.11 -5.73 -16.41
N HIS A 173 13.42 -6.71 -15.55
CA HIS A 173 12.61 -7.01 -14.37
C HIS A 173 12.84 -5.99 -13.24
N LEU A 174 14.06 -5.47 -13.10
CA LEU A 174 14.41 -4.50 -12.05
C LEU A 174 13.93 -3.07 -12.36
N ALA A 175 13.92 -2.67 -13.64
CA ALA A 175 13.65 -1.29 -14.08
C ALA A 175 12.29 -0.75 -13.62
N PRO A 176 11.16 -1.49 -13.70
CA PRO A 176 9.88 -1.04 -13.15
C PRO A 176 9.96 -0.73 -11.65
N GLY A 177 10.68 -1.57 -10.89
CA GLY A 177 10.92 -1.35 -9.46
C GLY A 177 11.75 -0.07 -9.20
N ALA A 178 12.80 0.15 -9.99
CA ALA A 178 13.63 1.35 -9.88
C ALA A 178 12.85 2.64 -10.25
N ILE A 179 12.08 2.61 -11.35
CA ILE A 179 11.20 3.72 -11.76
C ILE A 179 10.18 4.03 -10.67
N ASN A 180 9.62 3.00 -10.05
CA ASN A 180 8.67 3.13 -8.93
C ASN A 180 9.30 3.83 -7.72
N THR A 181 10.54 3.49 -7.38
CA THR A 181 11.27 4.19 -6.31
C THR A 181 11.44 5.67 -6.63
N PHE A 182 11.80 6.04 -7.87
CA PHE A 182 11.86 7.45 -8.28
C PHE A 182 10.49 8.13 -8.26
N ALA A 183 9.43 7.43 -8.69
CA ALA A 183 8.08 7.97 -8.69
C ALA A 183 7.60 8.31 -7.27
N LEU A 184 7.88 7.45 -6.29
CA LEU A 184 7.52 7.71 -4.89
C LEU A 184 8.33 8.84 -4.27
N ILE A 185 9.65 8.89 -4.48
CA ILE A 185 10.49 10.00 -3.98
C ILE A 185 10.04 11.34 -4.58
N LEU A 186 9.74 11.37 -5.89
CA LEU A 186 9.23 12.56 -6.55
C LEU A 186 7.84 12.96 -6.01
N SER A 187 6.99 11.97 -5.70
CA SER A 187 5.67 12.21 -5.11
C SER A 187 5.76 12.79 -3.69
N SER A 188 6.74 12.36 -2.89
CA SER A 188 7.09 12.94 -1.60
C SER A 188 7.59 14.38 -1.73
N PHE A 189 8.36 14.70 -2.77
CA PHE A 189 8.73 16.09 -3.03
C PHE A 189 7.50 16.95 -3.39
N THR A 190 6.60 16.46 -4.24
CA THR A 190 5.43 17.23 -4.67
C THR A 190 4.46 17.50 -3.52
N ILE A 191 4.28 16.58 -2.57
CA ILE A 191 3.39 16.84 -1.42
C ILE A 191 3.93 17.94 -0.49
N VAL A 192 5.25 18.00 -0.28
CA VAL A 192 5.89 19.07 0.50
C VAL A 192 5.70 20.42 -0.19
N GLN A 193 5.80 20.45 -1.52
CA GLN A 193 5.56 21.67 -2.29
C GLN A 193 4.09 22.11 -2.21
N ALA A 194 3.14 21.16 -2.23
CA ALA A 194 1.73 21.47 -2.00
C ALA A 194 1.52 22.13 -0.62
N LEU A 195 2.11 21.56 0.43
CA LEU A 195 2.03 22.12 1.79
C LEU A 195 2.65 23.53 1.87
N ARG A 196 3.82 23.72 1.27
CA ARG A 196 4.53 25.01 1.24
C ARG A 196 3.65 26.11 0.64
N TYR A 197 3.04 25.85 -0.52
CA TYR A 197 2.17 26.83 -1.17
C TYR A 197 0.85 27.03 -0.43
N ALA A 198 0.32 25.99 0.22
CA ALA A 198 -0.91 26.11 1.02
C ALA A 198 -0.73 26.98 2.28
N LYS A 199 0.45 26.94 2.91
CA LYS A 199 0.77 27.71 4.13
C LYS A 199 1.28 29.13 3.87
N MET A 200 1.58 29.50 2.63
CA MET A 200 2.11 30.82 2.29
C MET A 200 1.02 31.90 2.48
N PRO A 201 1.19 32.87 3.43
CA PRO A 201 0.14 33.83 3.76
C PRO A 201 -0.10 34.85 2.64
N ASP A 202 0.98 35.35 2.03
CA ASP A 202 0.96 36.48 1.07
C ASP A 202 0.69 36.05 -0.39
N LEU A 203 0.10 34.87 -0.60
CA LEU A 203 -0.17 34.32 -1.92
C LEU A 203 -1.64 34.53 -2.28
N ASP A 204 -1.90 35.07 -3.47
CA ASP A 204 -3.25 35.16 -4.05
C ASP A 204 -3.97 33.80 -4.04
N GLU A 205 -5.27 33.82 -3.72
CA GLU A 205 -6.07 32.61 -3.52
C GLU A 205 -6.17 31.76 -4.78
N GLU A 206 -6.29 32.39 -5.96
CA GLU A 206 -6.36 31.66 -7.22
C GLU A 206 -5.03 30.98 -7.55
N VAL A 207 -3.92 31.70 -7.34
CA VAL A 207 -2.57 31.16 -7.53
C VAL A 207 -2.31 30.00 -6.57
N ARG A 208 -2.71 30.15 -5.30
CA ARG A 208 -2.62 29.10 -4.28
C ARG A 208 -3.38 27.86 -4.69
N ARG A 209 -4.65 28.01 -5.04
CA ARG A 209 -5.51 26.91 -5.52
C ARG A 209 -4.85 26.15 -6.66
N LYS A 210 -4.40 26.87 -7.71
CA LYS A 210 -3.78 26.25 -8.89
C LYS A 210 -2.49 25.51 -8.54
N LYS A 211 -1.62 26.08 -7.70
CA LYS A 211 -0.37 25.42 -7.31
C LYS A 211 -0.62 24.19 -6.45
N VAL A 212 -1.43 24.31 -5.40
CA VAL A 212 -1.76 23.20 -4.50
C VAL A 212 -2.42 22.05 -5.27
N TYR A 213 -3.42 22.35 -6.11
CA TYR A 213 -4.07 21.35 -6.96
C TYR A 213 -3.09 20.65 -7.91
N ARG A 214 -2.19 21.38 -8.57
CA ARG A 214 -1.21 20.78 -9.49
C ARG A 214 -0.24 19.85 -8.77
N TYR A 215 0.29 20.25 -7.61
CA TYR A 215 1.22 19.39 -6.86
C TYR A 215 0.54 18.16 -6.24
N LEU A 216 -0.66 18.30 -5.68
CA LEU A 216 -1.44 17.15 -5.19
C LEU A 216 -1.86 16.24 -6.34
N GLY A 217 -2.29 16.80 -7.47
CA GLY A 217 -2.62 16.06 -8.69
C GLY A 217 -1.42 15.32 -9.27
N SER A 218 -0.22 15.93 -9.29
CA SER A 218 1.02 15.24 -9.66
C SER A 218 1.31 14.05 -8.75
N THR A 219 1.16 14.22 -7.44
CA THR A 219 1.34 13.14 -6.45
C THR A 219 0.37 11.99 -6.72
N TRP A 220 -0.90 12.31 -6.99
CA TRP A 220 -1.95 11.34 -7.33
C TRP A 220 -1.65 10.55 -8.61
N ILE A 221 -1.17 11.21 -9.67
CA ILE A 221 -0.78 10.55 -10.92
C ILE A 221 0.40 9.60 -10.67
N LEU A 222 1.43 10.04 -9.95
CA LEU A 222 2.61 9.22 -9.64
C LEU A 222 2.24 8.00 -8.79
N ALA A 223 1.30 8.16 -7.84
CA ALA A 223 0.79 7.06 -7.04
C ALA A 223 0.04 6.01 -7.88
N ILE A 224 -0.80 6.45 -8.82
CA ILE A 224 -1.50 5.53 -9.75
C ILE A 224 -0.51 4.82 -10.65
N LEU A 225 0.50 5.54 -11.16
CA LEU A 225 1.57 4.95 -11.95
C LEU A 225 2.28 3.85 -11.15
N PHE A 226 2.64 4.13 -9.89
CA PHE A 226 3.26 3.15 -9.00
C PHE A 226 2.42 1.88 -8.87
N LEU A 227 1.14 2.03 -8.53
CA LEU A 227 0.26 0.88 -8.31
C LEU A 227 -0.01 0.10 -9.60
N THR A 228 -0.13 0.80 -10.73
CA THR A 228 -0.30 0.17 -12.05
C THR A 228 0.93 -0.65 -12.42
N LEU A 229 2.13 -0.10 -12.25
CA LEU A 229 3.37 -0.83 -12.52
C LEU A 229 3.50 -2.06 -11.61
N LYS A 230 3.04 -1.98 -10.35
CA LYS A 230 2.99 -3.14 -9.44
C LYS A 230 2.01 -4.22 -9.90
N MET A 231 0.82 -3.84 -10.34
CA MET A 231 -0.15 -4.81 -10.87
C MET A 231 0.37 -5.49 -12.14
N VAL A 232 1.05 -4.73 -13.00
CA VAL A 232 1.70 -5.28 -14.20
C VAL A 232 2.78 -6.28 -13.81
N GLU A 233 3.67 -5.93 -12.89
CA GLU A 233 4.74 -6.80 -12.39
C GLU A 233 4.22 -8.12 -11.80
N TRP A 234 3.12 -8.07 -11.04
CA TRP A 234 2.58 -9.26 -10.39
C TRP A 234 1.79 -10.16 -11.34
N PHE A 235 0.96 -9.60 -12.21
CA PHE A 235 -0.09 -10.37 -12.89
C PHE A 235 -0.06 -10.35 -14.41
N ILE A 236 0.50 -9.31 -15.04
CA ILE A 236 0.32 -9.08 -16.49
C ILE A 236 1.61 -9.34 -17.25
N GLY A 237 2.72 -8.81 -16.77
CA GLY A 237 3.95 -8.69 -17.56
C GLY A 237 3.81 -7.58 -18.61
N PHE A 238 4.91 -7.25 -19.28
CA PHE A 238 4.85 -6.31 -20.39
C PHE A 238 5.92 -6.58 -21.43
N TYR A 239 5.54 -6.39 -22.69
CA TYR A 239 6.41 -6.56 -23.83
C TYR A 239 7.08 -5.23 -24.19
N VAL A 240 8.40 -5.21 -24.30
CA VAL A 240 9.17 -4.08 -24.78
C VAL A 240 9.52 -4.32 -26.25
N PRO A 241 8.89 -3.58 -27.20
CA PRO A 241 9.20 -3.72 -28.61
C PRO A 241 10.63 -3.24 -28.88
N GLU A 242 11.26 -3.76 -29.94
CA GLU A 242 12.57 -3.31 -30.38
C GLU A 242 12.53 -1.80 -30.72
N ILE A 243 13.37 -1.02 -30.04
CA ILE A 243 13.54 0.41 -30.33
C ILE A 243 14.94 0.60 -30.90
N SER A 244 15.04 0.40 -32.22
CA SER A 244 16.30 0.50 -32.99
C SER A 244 17.00 1.86 -32.83
N ALA A 245 16.24 2.93 -32.56
CA ALA A 245 16.77 4.28 -32.32
C ALA A 245 17.68 4.41 -31.07
N ILE A 246 17.54 3.50 -30.10
CA ILE A 246 18.33 3.49 -28.86
C ILE A 246 19.03 2.14 -28.62
N GLY A 247 19.08 1.28 -29.65
CA GLY A 247 19.75 -0.03 -29.58
C GLY A 247 19.07 -1.04 -28.66
N LEU A 248 17.81 -0.83 -28.30
CA LEU A 248 17.07 -1.73 -27.43
C LEU A 248 16.52 -2.93 -28.20
N HIS A 249 16.98 -4.12 -27.83
CA HIS A 249 16.47 -5.39 -28.33
C HIS A 249 15.11 -5.73 -27.69
N GLU A 250 14.35 -6.56 -28.39
CA GLU A 250 13.06 -7.10 -27.94
C GLU A 250 13.22 -7.86 -26.62
N HIS A 251 12.38 -7.55 -25.63
CA HIS A 251 12.34 -8.26 -24.35
C HIS A 251 10.89 -8.45 -23.91
N ASP A 252 10.53 -9.70 -23.62
CA ASP A 252 9.25 -10.04 -23.00
C ASP A 252 9.46 -10.23 -21.49
N ILE A 253 8.79 -9.40 -20.69
CA ILE A 253 8.89 -9.41 -19.23
C ILE A 253 7.70 -10.18 -18.71
N VAL A 254 7.95 -11.43 -18.31
CA VAL A 254 6.94 -12.31 -17.75
C VAL A 254 6.57 -11.83 -16.33
N SER A 255 5.28 -11.92 -15.98
CA SER A 255 4.84 -11.59 -14.62
C SER A 255 5.27 -12.66 -13.61
N LEU A 256 5.45 -12.28 -12.34
CA LEU A 256 5.79 -13.21 -11.26
C LEU A 256 4.84 -14.42 -11.16
N VAL A 257 3.53 -14.22 -11.39
CA VAL A 257 2.55 -15.32 -11.36
C VAL A 257 2.75 -16.29 -12.52
N ASN A 258 3.03 -15.77 -13.72
CA ASN A 258 3.31 -16.60 -14.90
C ASN A 258 4.66 -17.33 -14.80
N GLU A 259 5.63 -16.78 -14.04
CA GLU A 259 6.87 -17.47 -13.68
C GLU A 259 6.66 -18.53 -12.59
N GLY A 260 5.43 -18.70 -12.07
CA GLY A 260 5.10 -19.68 -11.05
C GLY A 260 5.43 -19.24 -9.61
N TYR A 261 5.93 -18.02 -9.41
CA TYR A 261 6.21 -17.46 -8.09
C TYR A 261 4.89 -17.06 -7.42
N THR A 262 4.22 -18.03 -6.78
CA THR A 262 2.90 -17.82 -6.16
C THR A 262 2.87 -18.30 -4.70
N ILE A 263 1.95 -17.75 -3.92
CA ILE A 263 1.80 -18.06 -2.48
C ILE A 263 1.59 -19.56 -2.23
N ASN A 264 0.96 -20.27 -3.17
CA ASN A 264 0.66 -21.70 -3.06
C ASN A 264 1.64 -22.60 -3.82
N ALA A 265 2.77 -22.06 -4.31
CA ALA A 265 3.74 -22.81 -5.11
C ALA A 265 4.53 -23.83 -4.28
N ASP A 266 3.98 -25.04 -4.17
CA ASP A 266 4.65 -26.23 -3.64
C ASP A 266 5.52 -26.92 -4.70
N HIS A 267 5.23 -26.72 -5.98
CA HIS A 267 6.00 -27.23 -7.13
C HIS A 267 6.51 -26.09 -8.01
N TYR A 268 7.51 -25.36 -7.51
CA TYR A 268 8.15 -24.28 -8.24
C TYR A 268 9.40 -24.79 -8.97
N GLN A 269 9.50 -24.48 -10.26
CA GLN A 269 10.67 -24.82 -11.09
C GLN A 269 11.34 -23.52 -11.55
N HIS A 270 12.51 -23.22 -10.98
CA HIS A 270 13.33 -22.12 -11.46
C HIS A 270 14.09 -22.57 -12.71
N HIS A 271 14.19 -21.72 -13.72
CA HIS A 271 14.96 -21.98 -14.95
C HIS A 271 16.44 -22.30 -14.72
N SER A 272 16.97 -21.96 -13.55
CA SER A 272 18.38 -22.12 -13.16
C SER A 272 18.65 -23.42 -12.39
N TYR A 273 17.61 -24.16 -12.01
CA TYR A 273 17.75 -25.41 -11.25
C TYR A 273 17.59 -26.64 -12.14
N VAL A 274 18.27 -26.60 -13.28
CA VAL A 274 18.36 -27.69 -14.25
C VAL A 274 19.82 -28.06 -14.40
N ASP A 275 20.13 -29.34 -14.21
CA ASP A 275 21.44 -29.89 -14.50
C ASP A 275 21.57 -30.07 -16.02
N GLU A 276 22.42 -29.27 -16.66
CA GLU A 276 22.66 -29.33 -18.11
C GLU A 276 23.24 -30.67 -18.57
N ALA A 277 23.96 -31.39 -17.69
CA ALA A 277 24.62 -32.64 -18.05
C ALA A 277 23.66 -33.84 -18.07
N THR A 278 22.66 -33.84 -17.19
CA THR A 278 21.73 -34.97 -17.02
C THR A 278 20.28 -34.65 -17.39
N GLY A 279 19.93 -33.37 -17.52
CA GLY A 279 18.55 -32.90 -17.69
C GLY A 279 17.71 -32.99 -16.41
N ALA A 280 18.31 -33.38 -15.28
CA ALA A 280 17.61 -33.45 -13.99
C ALA A 280 17.24 -32.03 -13.51
N HIS A 281 16.04 -31.87 -12.97
CA HIS A 281 15.55 -30.59 -12.49
C HIS A 281 15.07 -30.69 -11.04
N MET A 282 15.38 -29.67 -10.24
CA MET A 282 14.90 -29.57 -8.85
C MET A 282 13.55 -28.86 -8.83
N VAL A 283 12.62 -29.42 -8.07
CA VAL A 283 11.34 -28.77 -7.73
C VAL A 283 11.44 -28.22 -6.31
N ALA A 284 11.18 -26.93 -6.16
CA ALA A 284 11.24 -26.23 -4.89
C ALA A 284 9.84 -25.96 -4.34
N ASN A 285 9.66 -26.12 -3.02
CA ASN A 285 8.52 -25.56 -2.31
C ASN A 285 8.93 -24.18 -1.77
N ILE A 286 8.39 -23.13 -2.39
CA ILE A 286 8.71 -21.72 -2.11
C ILE A 286 7.56 -20.97 -1.43
N GLN A 287 6.55 -21.69 -0.93
CA GLN A 287 5.34 -21.08 -0.35
C GLN A 287 5.66 -20.04 0.72
N VAL A 288 6.67 -20.30 1.55
CA VAL A 288 7.11 -19.39 2.62
C VAL A 288 7.69 -18.10 2.04
N SER A 289 8.62 -18.18 1.08
CA SER A 289 9.26 -16.98 0.52
C SER A 289 8.27 -16.15 -0.29
N ALA A 290 7.45 -16.81 -1.12
CA ALA A 290 6.40 -16.15 -1.89
C ALA A 290 5.34 -15.50 -0.99
N SER A 291 4.91 -16.17 0.08
CA SER A 291 3.99 -15.60 1.08
C SER A 291 4.56 -14.33 1.71
N LEU A 292 5.83 -14.36 2.15
CA LEU A 292 6.47 -13.20 2.78
C LEU A 292 6.59 -12.04 1.81
N PHE A 293 6.93 -12.31 0.55
CA PHE A 293 6.99 -11.30 -0.50
C PHE A 293 5.61 -10.65 -0.74
N TYR A 294 4.58 -11.44 -1.04
CA TYR A 294 3.25 -10.92 -1.38
C TYR A 294 2.53 -10.30 -0.19
N VAL A 295 2.68 -10.84 1.02
CA VAL A 295 2.07 -10.23 2.21
C VAL A 295 2.73 -8.88 2.51
N THR A 296 4.06 -8.77 2.40
CA THR A 296 4.77 -7.51 2.70
C THR A 296 4.51 -6.46 1.63
N THR A 297 4.72 -6.81 0.36
CA THR A 297 4.51 -5.88 -0.77
C THR A 297 3.03 -5.60 -1.00
N GLY A 298 2.15 -6.57 -0.75
CA GLY A 298 0.69 -6.43 -0.74
C GLY A 298 0.20 -5.48 0.35
N THR A 299 0.72 -5.61 1.58
CA THR A 299 0.39 -4.67 2.66
C THR A 299 0.83 -3.26 2.30
N HIS A 300 2.03 -3.08 1.74
CA HIS A 300 2.48 -1.77 1.22
C HIS A 300 1.58 -1.25 0.10
N GLY A 301 1.24 -2.08 -0.89
CA GLY A 301 0.34 -1.72 -1.98
C GLY A 301 -1.06 -1.31 -1.49
N ALA A 302 -1.58 -1.99 -0.46
CA ALA A 302 -2.84 -1.61 0.19
C ALA A 302 -2.76 -0.24 0.87
N HIS A 303 -1.62 0.09 1.49
CA HIS A 303 -1.37 1.43 2.02
C HIS A 303 -1.32 2.48 0.91
N VAL A 304 -0.59 2.22 -0.18
CA VAL A 304 -0.56 3.14 -1.34
C VAL A 304 -1.97 3.35 -1.90
N ALA A 305 -2.77 2.28 -2.03
CA ALA A 305 -4.16 2.38 -2.47
C ALA A 305 -5.03 3.21 -1.52
N GLY A 306 -4.94 3.00 -0.21
CA GLY A 306 -5.59 3.84 0.81
C GLY A 306 -5.15 5.31 0.74
N GLY A 307 -3.87 5.53 0.48
CA GLY A 307 -3.30 6.86 0.26
C GLY A 307 -3.80 7.53 -1.02
N ILE A 308 -3.98 6.78 -2.12
CA ILE A 308 -4.61 7.30 -3.35
C ILE A 308 -6.03 7.78 -3.08
N ILE A 309 -6.80 7.02 -2.29
CA ILE A 309 -8.14 7.39 -1.85
C ILE A 309 -8.11 8.72 -1.08
N GLY A 310 -7.19 8.86 -0.12
CA GLY A 310 -6.97 10.13 0.60
C GLY A 310 -6.51 11.28 -0.30
N LEU A 311 -5.62 11.02 -1.25
CA LEU A 311 -5.16 11.99 -2.25
C LEU A 311 -6.30 12.44 -3.16
N SER A 312 -7.21 11.55 -3.57
CA SER A 312 -8.39 11.91 -4.34
C SER A 312 -9.26 12.89 -3.56
N TYR A 313 -9.55 12.61 -2.29
CA TYR A 313 -10.27 13.53 -1.41
C TYR A 313 -9.58 14.90 -1.31
N MET A 314 -8.27 14.92 -1.05
CA MET A 314 -7.52 16.16 -0.90
C MET A 314 -7.39 16.95 -2.20
N THR A 315 -7.23 16.27 -3.34
CA THR A 315 -7.13 16.90 -4.65
C THR A 315 -8.46 17.53 -5.04
N LEU A 316 -9.59 16.88 -4.74
CA LEU A 316 -10.93 17.45 -4.91
C LEU A 316 -11.15 18.67 -3.99
N LYS A 317 -10.68 18.61 -2.73
CA LYS A 317 -10.71 19.76 -1.80
C LYS A 317 -9.87 20.93 -2.31
N ALA A 318 -8.68 20.65 -2.87
CA ALA A 318 -7.82 21.65 -3.50
C ALA A 318 -8.44 22.27 -4.75
N TRP A 319 -9.08 21.47 -5.59
CA TRP A 319 -9.74 21.95 -6.81
C TRP A 319 -10.84 22.97 -6.50
N LYS A 320 -11.59 22.78 -5.40
CA LYS A 320 -12.57 23.75 -4.90
C LYS A 320 -11.99 24.97 -4.18
N GLY A 321 -10.67 25.02 -3.97
CA GLY A 321 -10.00 26.16 -3.33
C GLY A 321 -10.19 26.26 -1.81
N LEU A 322 -10.54 25.17 -1.14
CA LEU A 322 -10.86 25.16 0.30
C LEU A 322 -9.63 25.14 1.24
N TYR A 323 -8.42 25.23 0.68
CA TYR A 323 -7.19 25.27 1.46
C TYR A 323 -6.74 26.70 1.75
N THR A 324 -7.01 27.12 2.99
CA THR A 324 -6.47 28.34 3.61
C THR A 324 -5.23 28.00 4.44
N PRO A 325 -4.43 28.98 4.90
CA PRO A 325 -3.25 28.70 5.71
C PRO A 325 -3.63 28.06 7.06
N ALA A 326 -4.83 28.34 7.56
CA ALA A 326 -5.40 27.73 8.77
C ALA A 326 -5.80 26.26 8.54
N ASN A 327 -6.35 25.93 7.36
CA ASN A 327 -6.78 24.56 7.02
C ASN A 327 -5.68 23.71 6.35
N ALA A 328 -4.55 24.31 5.98
CA ALA A 328 -3.44 23.62 5.31
C ALA A 328 -2.80 22.51 6.16
N VAL A 329 -3.12 22.45 7.45
CA VAL A 329 -2.63 21.43 8.39
C VAL A 329 -3.07 20.02 7.99
N SER A 330 -4.22 19.85 7.32
CA SER A 330 -4.63 18.52 6.82
C SER A 330 -3.66 17.98 5.76
N ILE A 331 -3.02 18.86 4.97
CA ILE A 331 -1.97 18.47 4.01
C ILE A 331 -0.70 18.03 4.75
N GLU A 332 -0.38 18.65 5.89
CA GLU A 332 0.74 18.21 6.74
C GLU A 332 0.49 16.79 7.28
N TYR A 333 -0.70 16.53 7.81
CA TYR A 333 -1.06 15.22 8.37
C TYR A 333 -0.99 14.11 7.33
N PHE A 334 -1.58 14.33 6.16
CA PHE A 334 -1.51 13.38 5.06
C PHE A 334 -0.09 13.27 4.49
N GLY A 335 0.67 14.37 4.45
CA GLY A 335 2.08 14.38 4.08
C GLY A 335 2.93 13.46 4.95
N LEU A 336 2.71 13.44 6.27
CA LEU A 336 3.40 12.51 7.17
C LEU A 336 3.09 11.05 6.83
N TYR A 337 1.83 10.73 6.52
CA TYR A 337 1.45 9.40 6.06
C TYR A 337 2.09 9.02 4.73
N TRP A 338 2.08 9.94 3.76
CA TRP A 338 2.65 9.69 2.45
C TRP A 338 4.17 9.45 2.51
N HIS A 339 4.88 10.24 3.33
CA HIS A 339 6.31 10.03 3.59
C HIS A 339 6.59 8.71 4.31
N PHE A 340 5.71 8.27 5.20
CA PHE A 340 5.81 6.95 5.81
C PHE A 340 5.72 5.83 4.76
N VAL A 341 4.73 5.88 3.87
CA VAL A 341 4.55 4.90 2.79
C VAL A 341 5.76 4.87 1.84
N ASP A 342 6.34 6.04 1.55
CA ASP A 342 7.58 6.18 0.77
C ASP A 342 8.78 5.55 1.49
N LEU A 343 8.98 5.86 2.78
CA LEU A 343 10.05 5.29 3.59
C LEU A 343 9.96 3.76 3.65
N VAL A 344 8.77 3.21 3.83
CA VAL A 344 8.55 1.76 3.81
C VAL A 344 8.97 1.18 2.47
N TRP A 345 8.64 1.81 1.34
CA TRP A 345 9.06 1.34 0.02
C TRP A 345 10.59 1.34 -0.14
N VAL A 346 11.25 2.41 0.31
CA VAL A 346 12.72 2.52 0.30
C VAL A 346 13.39 1.40 1.11
N LEU A 347 12.69 0.81 2.08
CA LEU A 347 13.14 -0.39 2.79
C LEU A 347 12.72 -1.70 2.09
N VAL A 348 11.49 -1.80 1.58
CA VAL A 348 11.00 -2.99 0.86
C VAL A 348 11.86 -3.29 -0.37
N PHE A 349 12.19 -2.26 -1.15
CA PHE A 349 12.96 -2.43 -2.38
C PHE A 349 14.31 -3.14 -2.16
N PRO A 350 15.26 -2.65 -1.33
CA PRO A 350 16.52 -3.36 -1.13
C PRO A 350 16.35 -4.74 -0.49
N PHE A 351 15.45 -4.92 0.48
CA PHE A 351 15.30 -6.20 1.19
C PHE A 351 14.69 -7.32 0.34
N PHE A 352 13.77 -6.99 -0.57
CA PHE A 352 13.03 -7.98 -1.35
C PHE A 352 13.40 -8.02 -2.83
N TYR A 353 13.98 -6.93 -3.38
CA TYR A 353 14.35 -6.84 -4.80
C TYR A 353 15.86 -6.93 -5.04
N LEU A 354 16.71 -6.61 -4.06
CA LEU A 354 18.17 -6.62 -4.24
C LEU A 354 18.90 -7.63 -3.36
N TYR A 355 18.38 -7.92 -2.16
CA TYR A 355 19.02 -8.77 -1.15
C TYR A 355 18.51 -10.22 -1.15
#